data_AF-A0A235HL38-F1
#
_entry.id   AF-A0A235HL38-F1
#
_cell.length_a   1.000
_cell.length_b   1.000
_cell.length_c   1.000
_cell.angle_alpha   90.00
_cell.angle_beta   90.00
_cell.angle_gamma   90.00
#
_symmetry.space_group_name_H-M   'P 1'
#
loop_
_entity.id
_entity.type
_entity.pdbx_description
1 polymer ?
#
loop_
_entity_poly.entity_id
_entity_poly.type
_entity_poly.pdbx_seq_one_letter_code
_entity_poly.pdbx_strand_id
1 'polypeptide(L)'
;MAGAGTCTTVIDALLIAQLYRKRWKLETLFQVLTENLCCEINTLGYPKAALFTFCVALVAYNVLSTVKAALRSVHGTEKIEAEISSYYLADEIRGTYRGMMIAIPSEEWRVFHNMTFIELSQILKHLAGLAKLRAFRRHPRGPKIAQPKRTYLKNKPHVSTAKILAQKTQNITALPAAMRYILKAESYDRRRARGKLYCIIAGSAVTHLERASPSYELFSFSQG
;
A
#
# COMPACT_ATOMS: atom_id res chain seq x y z
N MET A 1 52.13 11.26 46.37
CA MET A 1 51.54 11.71 45.09
C MET A 1 50.47 10.70 44.70
N ALA A 2 49.20 11.01 45.00
CA ALA A 2 48.07 10.08 44.90
C ALA A 2 47.59 9.92 43.45
N GLY A 3 47.37 8.66 43.07
CA GLY A 3 47.11 8.20 41.72
C GLY A 3 45.78 8.64 41.12
N ALA A 4 45.77 8.68 39.79
CA ALA A 4 44.58 8.87 38.96
C ALA A 4 43.61 7.70 39.17
N GLY A 5 42.56 7.94 39.95
CA GLY A 5 41.43 7.03 40.07
C GLY A 5 40.61 7.03 38.79
N THR A 6 40.69 5.93 38.03
CA THR A 6 39.71 5.63 36.99
C THR A 6 38.37 5.35 37.68
N CYS A 7 37.43 6.30 37.58
CA CYS A 7 36.07 6.08 38.04
C CYS A 7 35.39 5.12 37.06
N THR A 8 35.55 3.81 37.26
CA THR A 8 34.76 2.79 36.59
C THR A 8 33.33 2.94 37.09
N THR A 9 32.53 3.75 36.41
CA THR A 9 31.11 3.91 36.73
C THR A 9 30.45 2.55 36.52
N VAL A 10 30.19 1.82 37.60
CA VAL A 10 29.41 0.59 37.57
C VAL A 10 28.00 0.97 37.12
N ILE A 11 27.69 0.69 35.85
CA ILE A 11 26.37 0.97 35.29
C ILE A 11 25.44 -0.18 35.71
N ASP A 12 24.36 0.17 36.40
CA ASP A 12 23.33 -0.78 36.78
C ASP A 12 22.69 -1.43 35.54
N ALA A 13 22.59 -2.77 35.55
CA ALA A 13 21.97 -3.54 34.47
C ALA A 13 20.51 -3.11 34.23
N LEU A 14 19.80 -2.69 35.27
CA LEU A 14 18.43 -2.19 35.17
C LEU A 14 18.37 -0.88 34.37
N LEU A 15 19.34 0.01 34.55
CA LEU A 15 19.45 1.25 33.77
C LEU A 15 19.70 0.95 32.28
N ILE A 16 20.58 -0.01 31.98
CA ILE A 16 20.84 -0.44 30.59
C ILE A 16 19.55 -0.97 29.95
N ALA A 17 18.83 -1.85 30.64
CA ALA A 17 17.57 -2.42 30.14
C ALA A 17 16.51 -1.33 29.89
N GLN A 18 16.38 -0.36 30.80
CA GLN A 18 15.46 0.78 30.64
C GLN A 18 15.83 1.69 29.47
N LEU A 19 17.12 1.96 29.26
CA LEU A 19 17.60 2.72 28.11
C LEU A 19 17.37 1.95 26.80
N TYR A 20 17.67 0.65 26.77
CA TYR A 20 17.47 -0.18 25.60
C TYR A 20 16.01 -0.26 25.19
N ARG A 21 15.06 -0.29 26.14
CA ARG A 21 13.62 -0.23 25.87
C ARG A 21 13.21 1.03 25.09
N LYS A 22 13.94 2.15 25.23
CA LYS A 22 13.65 3.39 24.48
C LYS A 22 14.01 3.28 22.99
N ARG A 23 14.80 2.29 22.56
CA ARG A 23 15.14 2.06 21.14
C ARG A 23 13.89 1.89 20.27
N TRP A 24 12.84 1.25 20.79
CA TRP A 24 11.58 1.04 20.07
C TRP A 24 10.89 2.34 19.63
N LYS A 25 11.22 3.48 20.26
CA LYS A 25 10.76 4.79 19.82
C LYS A 25 11.20 5.12 18.38
N LEU A 26 12.34 4.60 17.94
CA LEU A 26 12.81 4.76 16.56
C LEU A 26 11.90 4.05 15.56
N GLU A 27 11.44 2.83 15.88
CA GLU A 27 10.51 2.10 15.00
C GLU A 27 9.17 2.83 14.91
N THR A 28 8.69 3.37 16.04
CA THR A 28 7.48 4.20 16.05
C THR A 28 7.65 5.47 15.20
N LEU A 29 8.83 6.10 15.26
CA LEU A 29 9.17 7.23 14.40
C LEU A 29 9.15 6.84 12.92
N PHE A 30 9.85 5.77 12.54
CA PHE A 30 9.89 5.30 11.15
C PHE A 30 8.51 4.94 10.63
N GLN A 31 7.67 4.32 11.44
CA GLN A 31 6.28 4.07 11.08
C GLN A 31 5.52 5.36 10.77
N VAL A 32 5.65 6.40 11.63
CA VAL A 32 5.00 7.70 11.40
C VAL A 32 5.53 8.39 10.15
N LEU A 33 6.84 8.33 9.90
CA LEU A 33 7.48 8.91 8.71
C LEU A 33 6.95 8.26 7.43
N THR A 34 6.87 6.93 7.40
CA THR A 34 6.41 6.17 6.24
C THR A 34 4.91 6.35 6.00
N GLU A 35 4.09 6.20 7.04
CA GLU A 35 2.63 6.18 6.90
C GLU A 35 2.03 7.58 6.73
N ASN A 36 2.56 8.60 7.43
CA ASN A 36 1.90 9.91 7.52
C ASN A 36 2.63 11.00 6.73
N LEU A 37 3.96 10.95 6.66
CA LEU A 37 4.79 12.00 6.04
C LEU A 37 5.37 11.60 4.70
N CYS A 38 5.03 10.41 4.18
CA CYS A 38 5.48 9.89 2.89
C CYS A 38 7.00 10.03 2.70
N CYS A 39 7.79 9.61 3.70
CA CYS A 39 9.25 9.78 3.68
C CYS A 39 9.95 9.04 2.53
N GLU A 40 9.26 8.08 1.90
CA GLU A 40 9.69 7.36 0.71
C GLU A 40 8.66 7.56 -0.41
N ILE A 41 9.05 8.31 -1.44
CA ILE A 41 8.21 8.55 -2.61
C ILE A 41 8.54 7.52 -3.68
N ASN A 42 7.62 6.59 -3.94
CA ASN A 42 7.80 5.45 -4.84
C ASN A 42 8.27 5.79 -6.26
N THR A 43 8.03 7.02 -6.74
CA THR A 43 8.30 7.46 -8.11
C THR A 43 9.62 8.23 -8.26
N LEU A 44 10.35 8.48 -7.18
CA LEU A 44 11.65 9.17 -7.25
C LEU A 44 12.76 8.17 -7.64
N GLY A 45 13.00 8.01 -8.94
CA GLY A 45 14.09 7.19 -9.48
C GLY A 45 15.51 7.76 -9.29
N TYR A 46 15.70 8.75 -8.41
CA TYR A 46 16.99 9.41 -8.18
C TYR A 46 17.40 9.35 -6.70
N PRO A 47 18.53 8.68 -6.35
CA PRO A 47 18.87 8.38 -4.96
C PRO A 47 19.12 9.64 -4.12
N LYS A 48 19.68 10.71 -4.70
CA LYS A 48 19.88 11.95 -3.93
C LYS A 48 18.57 12.67 -3.62
N ALA A 49 17.59 12.60 -4.53
CA ALA A 49 16.28 13.18 -4.30
C ALA A 49 15.53 12.39 -3.22
N ALA A 50 15.60 11.06 -3.24
CA ALA A 50 15.03 10.21 -2.19
C ALA A 50 15.61 10.53 -0.80
N LEU A 51 16.94 10.70 -0.71
CA LEU A 51 17.59 11.11 0.55
C LEU A 51 17.12 12.50 1.01
N PHE A 52 17.00 13.44 0.08
CA PHE A 52 16.51 14.78 0.39
C PHE A 52 15.07 14.76 0.92
N THR A 53 14.15 14.06 0.26
CA THR A 53 12.76 13.94 0.72
C THR A 53 12.65 13.25 2.07
N PHE A 54 13.49 12.24 2.31
CA PHE A 54 13.59 11.60 3.62
C PHE A 54 14.04 12.59 4.71
N CYS A 55 15.07 13.41 4.45
CA CYS A 55 15.51 14.45 5.38
C CYS A 55 14.42 15.51 5.64
N VAL A 56 13.68 15.93 4.61
CA VAL A 56 12.54 16.85 4.77
C VAL A 56 11.45 16.25 5.64
N ALA A 57 11.14 14.96 5.47
CA ALA A 57 10.18 14.25 6.32
C ALA A 57 10.63 14.22 7.80
N LEU A 58 11.93 14.07 8.08
CA LEU A 58 12.47 14.17 9.44
C LEU A 58 12.26 15.56 10.05
N VAL A 59 12.51 16.62 9.29
CA VAL A 59 12.25 18.00 9.74
C VAL A 59 10.76 18.22 10.00
N ALA A 60 9.89 17.74 9.11
CA ALA A 60 8.45 17.81 9.29
C ALA A 60 7.99 17.05 10.56
N TYR A 61 8.62 15.92 10.88
CA TYR A 61 8.35 15.20 12.11
C TYR A 61 8.72 16.00 13.37
N ASN A 62 9.78 16.82 13.32
CA ASN A 62 10.13 17.70 14.45
C ASN A 62 9.04 18.76 14.70
N VAL A 63 8.45 19.31 13.62
CA VAL A 63 7.31 20.23 13.71
C VAL A 63 6.11 19.52 14.32
N LEU A 64 5.75 18.34 13.81
CA LEU A 64 4.65 17.53 14.36
C LEU A 64 4.87 17.16 15.82
N SER A 65 6.12 16.86 16.20
CA SER A 65 6.51 16.56 17.59
C SER A 65 6.33 17.76 18.51
N THR A 66 6.61 18.96 18.02
CA THR A 66 6.39 20.22 18.75
C THR A 66 4.90 20.47 18.97
N VAL A 67 4.07 20.27 17.94
CA VAL A 67 2.60 20.35 18.07
C VAL A 67 2.08 19.32 19.09
N LYS A 68 2.54 18.07 19.01
CA LYS A 68 2.20 17.04 19.99
C LYS A 68 2.66 17.42 21.40
N ALA A 69 3.84 18.02 21.55
CA ALA A 69 4.35 18.47 22.85
C ALA A 69 3.47 19.58 23.46
N ALA A 70 3.05 20.55 22.65
CA ALA A 70 2.10 21.58 23.09
C ALA A 70 0.78 20.97 23.57
N LEU A 71 0.22 20.02 22.80
CA LEU A 71 -1.01 19.31 23.17
C LEU A 71 -0.84 18.49 24.47
N ARG A 72 0.28 17.76 24.63
CA ARG A 72 0.60 17.00 25.86
C ARG A 72 0.68 17.91 27.08
N SER A 73 1.20 19.12 26.92
CA SER A 73 1.36 20.07 28.02
C SER A 73 0.03 20.60 28.58
N VAL A 74 -1.04 20.59 27.78
CA VAL A 74 -2.37 21.10 28.16
C VAL A 74 -3.32 19.97 28.56
N HIS A 75 -3.33 18.87 27.79
CA HIS A 75 -4.31 17.79 27.93
C HIS A 75 -3.76 16.53 28.62
N GLY A 76 -2.47 16.52 28.95
CA GLY A 76 -1.77 15.41 29.59
C GLY A 76 -1.12 14.43 28.60
N THR A 77 0.03 13.89 28.97
CA THR A 77 0.83 13.01 28.10
C THR A 77 0.13 11.72 27.73
N GLU A 78 -0.49 11.05 28.70
CA GLU A 78 -1.12 9.74 28.51
C GLU A 78 -2.30 9.80 27.55
N LYS A 79 -3.16 10.80 27.73
CA LYS A 79 -4.35 11.02 26.90
C LYS A 79 -3.96 11.27 25.44
N ILE A 80 -2.97 12.11 25.20
CA ILE A 80 -2.54 12.45 23.83
C ILE A 80 -1.89 11.27 23.13
N GLU A 81 -1.03 10.50 23.81
CA GLU A 81 -0.39 9.33 23.19
C GLU A 81 -1.35 8.19 22.89
N ALA A 82 -2.37 8.00 23.74
CA ALA A 82 -3.38 6.98 23.55
C ALA A 82 -4.42 7.38 22.51
N GLU A 83 -4.95 8.60 22.60
CA GLU A 83 -6.13 8.99 21.85
C GLU A 83 -5.82 9.68 20.52
N ILE A 84 -4.69 10.37 20.34
CA ILE A 84 -4.49 11.21 19.14
C ILE A 84 -3.74 10.50 18.03
N SER A 85 -4.31 10.51 16.83
CA SER A 85 -3.69 9.98 15.63
C SER A 85 -2.74 11.00 15.00
N SER A 86 -1.47 10.63 14.82
CA SER A 86 -0.51 11.44 14.05
C SER A 86 -0.96 11.62 12.60
N TYR A 87 -1.68 10.64 12.04
CA TYR A 87 -2.25 10.70 10.69
C TYR A 87 -3.25 11.84 10.53
N TYR A 88 -4.27 11.92 11.41
CA TYR A 88 -5.29 12.97 11.31
C TYR A 88 -4.72 14.37 11.56
N LEU A 89 -3.70 14.50 12.40
CA LEU A 89 -2.97 15.76 12.56
C LEU A 89 -2.27 16.17 11.26
N ALA A 90 -1.56 15.24 10.61
CA ALA A 90 -0.87 15.52 9.35
C ALA A 90 -1.86 15.83 8.22
N ASP A 91 -2.99 15.12 8.17
CA ASP A 91 -4.05 15.35 7.19
C ASP A 91 -4.71 16.73 7.34
N GLU A 92 -4.99 17.15 8.57
CA GLU A 92 -5.52 18.48 8.87
C GLU A 92 -4.57 19.60 8.42
N ILE A 93 -3.27 19.46 8.71
CA ILE A 93 -2.25 20.42 8.28
C ILE A 93 -2.24 20.48 6.75
N ARG A 94 -2.23 19.33 6.07
CA ARG A 94 -2.24 19.24 4.61
C ARG A 94 -3.48 19.91 4.01
N GLY A 95 -4.66 19.66 4.58
CA GLY A 95 -5.92 20.24 4.10
C GLY A 95 -6.02 21.74 4.34
N THR A 96 -5.55 22.21 5.49
CA THR A 96 -5.70 23.62 5.91
C THR A 96 -4.64 24.53 5.29
N TYR A 97 -3.42 24.03 5.07
CA TYR A 97 -2.28 24.84 4.62
C TYR A 97 -2.61 25.65 3.36
N ARG A 98 -3.23 25.03 2.35
CA ARG A 98 -3.56 25.75 1.10
C ARG A 98 -4.55 26.89 1.35
N GLY A 99 -5.59 26.68 2.15
CA GLY A 99 -6.56 27.73 2.47
C GLY A 99 -5.94 28.85 3.30
N MET A 100 -5.08 28.49 4.25
CA MET A 100 -4.35 29.42 5.10
C MET A 100 -3.40 30.32 4.30
N MET A 101 -2.66 29.76 3.34
CA MET A 101 -1.77 30.54 2.46
C MET A 101 -2.51 31.48 1.50
N ILE A 102 -3.80 31.25 1.25
CA ILE A 102 -4.66 32.17 0.49
C ILE A 102 -5.21 33.29 1.39
N ALA A 103 -5.60 32.93 2.61
CA ALA A 103 -6.24 33.86 3.55
C ALA A 103 -5.25 34.82 4.24
N ILE A 104 -4.00 34.38 4.46
CA ILE A 104 -3.02 35.12 5.26
C ILE A 104 -1.80 35.45 4.37
N PRO A 105 -1.52 36.73 4.08
CA PRO A 105 -0.35 37.10 3.28
C PRO A 105 0.95 36.78 4.01
N SER A 106 2.04 36.60 3.25
CA SER A 106 3.35 36.17 3.77
C SER A 106 3.93 37.09 4.85
N GLU A 107 3.62 38.39 4.79
CA GLU A 107 4.14 39.42 5.69
C GLU A 107 3.65 39.23 7.14
N GLU A 108 2.43 38.75 7.32
CA GLU A 108 1.83 38.53 8.65
C GLU A 108 2.51 37.40 9.43
N TRP A 109 3.22 36.50 8.74
CA TRP A 109 3.98 35.43 9.38
C TRP A 109 5.27 35.91 10.04
N ARG A 110 5.75 37.12 9.72
CA ARG A 110 7.01 37.67 10.27
C ARG A 110 6.96 37.88 11.78
N VAL A 111 5.77 38.06 12.36
CA VAL A 111 5.61 38.26 13.80
C VAL A 111 6.20 37.08 14.57
N PHE A 112 6.04 35.85 14.09
CA PHE A 112 6.57 34.65 14.74
C PHE A 112 8.10 34.54 14.67
N HIS A 113 8.76 35.22 13.73
CA HIS A 113 10.22 35.21 13.61
C HIS A 113 10.89 36.00 14.74
N ASN A 114 10.27 37.09 15.17
CA ASN A 114 10.80 37.99 16.20
C ASN A 114 10.39 37.59 17.63
N MET A 115 9.49 36.62 17.78
CA MET A 115 9.04 36.14 19.09
C MET A 115 10.14 35.38 19.82
N THR A 116 10.19 35.56 21.12
CA THR A 116 11.03 34.73 21.99
C THR A 116 10.47 33.31 22.11
N PHE A 117 11.33 32.37 22.49
CA PHE A 117 10.91 30.98 22.74
C PHE A 117 9.77 30.88 23.76
N ILE A 118 9.79 31.73 24.80
CA ILE A 118 8.78 31.73 25.86
C ILE A 118 7.43 32.16 25.29
N GLU A 119 7.39 33.28 24.57
CA GLU A 119 6.15 33.79 23.94
C GLU A 119 5.57 32.78 22.95
N LEU A 120 6.41 32.22 22.07
CA LEU A 120 5.98 31.20 21.11
C LEU A 120 5.40 29.98 21.83
N SER A 121 6.05 29.51 22.90
CA SER A 121 5.55 28.36 23.67
C SER A 121 4.20 28.65 24.34
N GLN A 122 3.98 29.88 24.83
CA GLN A 122 2.71 30.29 25.45
C GLN A 122 1.59 30.34 24.42
N ILE A 123 1.86 30.88 23.23
CA ILE A 123 0.91 30.90 22.11
C ILE A 123 0.56 29.47 21.69
N LEU A 124 1.55 28.60 21.51
CA LEU A 124 1.32 27.21 21.14
C LEU A 124 0.46 26.47 22.19
N LYS A 125 0.69 26.73 23.48
CA LYS A 125 -0.14 26.18 24.56
C LYS A 125 -1.55 26.75 24.56
N HIS A 126 -1.70 28.04 24.32
CA HIS A 126 -3.01 28.69 24.21
C HIS A 126 -3.82 28.09 23.06
N LEU A 127 -3.23 27.98 21.87
CA LEU A 127 -3.85 27.35 20.69
C LEU A 127 -4.16 25.87 20.94
N ALA A 128 -3.26 25.14 21.61
CA ALA A 128 -3.51 23.75 22.00
C ALA A 128 -4.71 23.59 22.95
N GLY A 129 -5.01 24.58 23.79
CA GLY A 129 -6.20 24.61 24.62
C GLY A 129 -7.51 24.77 23.83
N LEU A 130 -7.46 25.45 22.69
CA LEU A 130 -8.61 25.66 21.81
C LEU A 130 -8.87 24.46 20.86
N ALA A 131 -7.91 23.54 20.75
CA ALA A 131 -7.98 22.43 19.82
C ALA A 131 -9.10 21.42 20.17
N LYS A 132 -9.96 21.12 19.19
CA LYS A 132 -11.04 20.13 19.33
C LYS A 132 -10.51 18.70 19.16
N LEU A 133 -10.01 18.10 20.24
CA LEU A 133 -9.36 16.77 20.22
C LEU A 133 -10.22 15.64 19.63
N ARG A 134 -11.55 15.76 19.71
CA ARG A 134 -12.49 14.75 19.19
C ARG A 134 -12.26 14.45 17.70
N ALA A 135 -11.90 15.46 16.91
CA ALA A 135 -11.66 15.32 15.47
C ALA A 135 -10.42 14.46 15.16
N PHE A 136 -9.44 14.43 16.06
CA PHE A 136 -8.14 13.78 15.85
C PHE A 136 -8.03 12.40 16.53
N ARG A 137 -9.14 11.86 17.05
CA ARG A 137 -9.11 10.60 17.79
C ARG A 137 -8.72 9.44 16.90
N ARG A 138 -7.83 8.58 17.41
CA ARG A 138 -7.56 7.26 16.86
C ARG A 138 -8.83 6.43 16.91
N HIS A 139 -8.97 5.59 15.91
CA HIS A 139 -10.03 4.60 15.83
C HIS A 139 -9.35 3.26 16.09
N PRO A 140 -9.18 2.86 17.38
CA PRO A 140 -8.49 1.62 17.70
C PRO A 140 -9.23 0.47 17.04
N ARG A 141 -8.48 -0.43 16.42
CA ARG A 141 -9.05 -1.66 15.89
C ARG A 141 -9.65 -2.44 17.04
N GLY A 142 -10.93 -2.81 16.93
CA GLY A 142 -11.56 -3.71 17.89
C GLY A 142 -10.85 -5.06 17.95
N PRO A 143 -11.15 -5.89 18.96
CA PRO A 143 -10.60 -7.23 19.09
C PRO A 143 -10.69 -7.99 17.77
N LYS A 144 -9.61 -8.70 17.40
CA LYS A 144 -9.60 -9.49 16.17
C LYS A 144 -10.73 -10.51 16.24
N ILE A 145 -11.70 -10.38 15.33
CA ILE A 145 -12.82 -11.33 15.23
C ILE A 145 -12.23 -12.72 14.99
N ALA A 146 -12.62 -13.68 15.81
CA ALA A 146 -12.19 -15.06 15.67
C ALA A 146 -12.56 -15.55 14.27
N GLN A 147 -11.59 -16.11 13.54
CA GLN A 147 -11.90 -16.67 12.24
C GLN A 147 -12.83 -17.87 12.43
N PRO A 148 -13.90 -18.00 11.63
CA PRO A 148 -14.77 -19.16 11.70
C PRO A 148 -13.94 -20.42 11.49
N LYS A 149 -14.24 -21.48 12.24
CA LYS A 149 -13.54 -22.76 12.14
C LYS A 149 -13.63 -23.25 10.70
N ARG A 150 -12.48 -23.50 10.07
CA ARG A 150 -12.41 -24.01 8.69
C ARG A 150 -13.24 -25.29 8.58
N THR A 151 -14.33 -25.24 7.82
CA THR A 151 -15.17 -26.41 7.57
C THR A 151 -14.64 -27.13 6.34
N TYR A 152 -14.18 -28.36 6.49
CA TYR A 152 -13.79 -29.19 5.36
C TYR A 152 -15.05 -29.71 4.66
N LEU A 153 -15.37 -29.16 3.48
CA LEU A 153 -16.45 -29.67 2.65
C LEU A 153 -15.94 -30.90 1.87
N LYS A 154 -16.27 -32.10 2.35
CA LYS A 154 -15.88 -33.37 1.69
C LYS A 154 -16.31 -33.43 0.22
N ASN A 155 -17.44 -32.80 -0.12
CA ASN A 155 -18.00 -32.79 -1.47
C ASN A 155 -17.46 -31.64 -2.36
N LYS A 156 -16.73 -30.68 -1.77
CA LYS A 156 -16.12 -29.54 -2.47
C LYS A 156 -14.74 -29.24 -1.85
N PRO A 157 -13.76 -30.15 -2.03
CA PRO A 157 -12.42 -29.93 -1.50
C PRO A 157 -11.83 -28.66 -2.11
N HIS A 158 -11.11 -27.89 -1.30
CA HIS A 158 -10.40 -26.71 -1.78
C HIS A 158 -9.29 -27.16 -2.74
N VAL A 159 -9.51 -26.95 -4.03
CA VAL A 159 -8.55 -27.23 -5.10
C VAL A 159 -7.83 -25.95 -5.48
N SER A 160 -6.50 -26.00 -5.55
CA SER A 160 -5.70 -24.88 -6.05
C SER A 160 -6.15 -24.54 -7.47
N THR A 161 -6.52 -23.27 -7.71
CA THR A 161 -6.91 -22.77 -9.04
C THR A 161 -5.81 -23.05 -10.06
N ALA A 162 -4.54 -22.95 -9.65
CA ALA A 162 -3.41 -23.30 -10.50
C ALA A 162 -3.41 -24.78 -10.93
N LYS A 163 -3.79 -25.70 -10.03
CA LYS A 163 -3.89 -27.14 -10.34
C LYS A 163 -5.03 -27.41 -11.33
N ILE A 164 -6.18 -26.75 -11.17
CA ILE A 164 -7.32 -26.87 -12.10
C ILE A 164 -6.94 -26.33 -13.49
N LEU A 165 -6.25 -25.18 -13.53
CA LEU A 165 -5.80 -24.57 -14.78
C LEU A 165 -4.77 -25.45 -15.49
N ALA A 166 -3.79 -25.99 -14.76
CA ALA A 166 -2.80 -26.91 -15.31
C ALA A 166 -3.46 -28.17 -15.89
N GLN A 167 -4.42 -28.76 -15.17
CA GLN A 167 -5.13 -29.95 -15.63
C GLN A 167 -6.01 -29.66 -16.86
N LYS A 168 -6.64 -28.48 -16.92
CA LYS A 168 -7.35 -28.04 -18.14
C LYS A 168 -6.39 -27.87 -19.32
N THR A 169 -5.23 -27.25 -19.10
CA THR A 169 -4.22 -27.07 -20.15
C THR A 169 -3.68 -28.42 -20.65
N GLN A 170 -3.41 -29.37 -19.75
CA GLN A 170 -3.00 -30.74 -20.10
C GLN A 170 -4.08 -31.47 -20.92
N ASN A 171 -5.34 -31.42 -20.48
CA ASN A 171 -6.46 -32.01 -21.20
C ASN A 171 -6.65 -31.38 -22.59
N ILE A 172 -6.50 -30.05 -22.71
CA ILE A 172 -6.55 -29.38 -24.01
C ILE A 172 -5.37 -29.82 -24.89
N THR A 173 -4.18 -29.94 -24.31
CA THR A 173 -2.96 -30.30 -25.05
C THR A 173 -3.01 -31.73 -25.60
N ALA A 174 -3.70 -32.63 -24.89
CA ALA A 174 -3.94 -34.02 -25.27
C ALA A 174 -4.95 -34.22 -26.42
N LEU A 175 -5.68 -33.17 -26.83
CA LEU A 175 -6.63 -33.25 -27.94
C LEU A 175 -5.94 -33.14 -29.31
N PRO A 176 -6.52 -33.72 -30.38
CA PRO A 176 -6.05 -33.55 -31.75
C PRO A 176 -5.91 -32.08 -32.16
N ALA A 177 -4.97 -31.76 -33.06
CA ALA A 177 -4.62 -30.39 -33.42
C ALA A 177 -5.82 -29.54 -33.88
N ALA A 178 -6.73 -30.11 -34.68
CA ALA A 178 -7.95 -29.43 -35.13
C ALA A 178 -8.86 -29.01 -33.97
N MET A 179 -9.07 -29.89 -33.00
CA MET A 179 -9.90 -29.65 -31.81
C MET A 179 -9.31 -28.56 -30.90
N ARG A 180 -7.96 -28.54 -30.77
CA ARG A 180 -7.24 -27.48 -30.03
C ARG A 180 -7.42 -26.10 -30.67
N TYR A 181 -7.41 -26.04 -32.01
CA TYR A 181 -7.65 -24.80 -32.74
C TYR A 181 -9.09 -24.28 -32.56
N ILE A 182 -10.09 -25.17 -32.63
CA ILE A 182 -11.51 -24.82 -32.45
C ILE A 182 -11.77 -24.25 -31.05
N LEU A 183 -11.31 -24.93 -30.00
CA LEU A 183 -11.48 -24.46 -28.62
C LEU A 183 -10.75 -23.14 -28.35
N LYS A 184 -9.59 -22.92 -28.96
CA LYS A 184 -8.85 -21.66 -28.85
C LYS A 184 -9.58 -20.52 -29.56
N ALA A 185 -10.19 -20.79 -30.72
CA ALA A 185 -11.02 -19.84 -31.45
C ALA A 185 -12.28 -19.44 -30.66
N GLU A 186 -13.02 -20.40 -30.08
CA GLU A 186 -14.18 -20.13 -29.23
C GLU A 186 -13.83 -19.32 -27.96
N SER A 187 -12.64 -19.53 -27.40
CA SER A 187 -12.17 -18.77 -26.23
C SER A 187 -11.86 -17.31 -26.55
N TYR A 188 -11.52 -17.01 -27.81
CA TYR A 188 -11.29 -15.65 -28.30
C TYR A 188 -12.62 -14.89 -28.47
N ASP A 189 -13.66 -15.57 -28.95
CA ASP A 189 -15.00 -14.99 -29.18
C ASP A 189 -15.69 -14.58 -27.86
N ARG A 190 -15.46 -15.33 -26.78
CA ARG A 190 -16.02 -15.00 -25.45
C ARG A 190 -15.54 -13.68 -24.84
N ARG A 191 -14.43 -13.10 -25.33
CA ARG A 191 -13.89 -11.82 -24.86
C ARG A 191 -14.23 -10.62 -25.76
N ARG A 192 -14.72 -10.83 -26.98
CA ARG A 192 -15.11 -9.73 -27.88
C ARG A 192 -16.11 -10.26 -28.92
N ALA A 193 -17.36 -9.81 -28.83
CA ALA A 193 -18.52 -10.24 -29.62
C ALA A 193 -18.45 -10.03 -31.16
N ARG A 194 -17.26 -9.88 -31.75
CA ARG A 194 -17.04 -9.71 -33.21
C ARG A 194 -16.43 -10.97 -33.88
N GLY A 195 -16.19 -12.07 -33.15
CA GLY A 195 -15.55 -13.28 -33.69
C GLY A 195 -16.49 -14.23 -34.44
N LYS A 196 -17.81 -14.12 -34.25
CA LYS A 196 -18.82 -15.02 -34.83
C LYS A 196 -18.80 -15.12 -36.36
N LEU A 197 -18.37 -14.08 -37.09
CA LEU A 197 -18.31 -14.10 -38.55
C LEU A 197 -17.17 -14.99 -39.08
N TYR A 198 -16.02 -15.02 -38.40
CA TYR A 198 -14.84 -15.76 -38.83
C TYR A 198 -15.04 -17.28 -38.72
N CYS A 199 -15.78 -17.74 -37.70
CA CYS A 199 -16.12 -19.15 -37.52
C CYS A 199 -17.10 -19.69 -38.57
N ILE A 200 -18.04 -18.85 -39.04
CA ILE A 200 -18.95 -19.23 -40.14
C ILE A 200 -18.17 -19.35 -41.45
N ILE A 201 -17.30 -18.39 -41.76
CA ILE A 201 -16.48 -18.42 -42.99
C ILE A 201 -15.49 -19.60 -42.98
N ALA A 202 -14.83 -19.87 -41.85
CA ALA A 202 -13.91 -21.00 -41.72
C ALA A 202 -14.63 -22.37 -41.74
N GLY A 203 -15.82 -22.47 -41.14
CA GLY A 203 -16.65 -23.68 -41.21
C GLY A 203 -17.13 -23.99 -42.62
N SER A 204 -17.54 -22.98 -43.38
CA SER A 204 -17.91 -23.13 -44.79
C SER A 204 -16.73 -23.60 -45.65
N ALA A 205 -15.52 -23.08 -45.42
CA ALA A 205 -14.32 -23.49 -46.16
C ALA A 205 -13.92 -24.96 -45.93
N VAL A 206 -14.07 -25.46 -44.70
CA VAL A 206 -13.81 -26.88 -44.39
C VAL A 206 -14.85 -27.80 -45.05
N THR A 207 -16.14 -27.43 -45.01
CA THR A 207 -17.19 -28.19 -45.71
C THR A 207 -17.08 -28.12 -47.24
N HIS A 208 -16.44 -27.08 -47.79
CA HIS A 208 -16.19 -26.98 -49.24
C HIS A 208 -14.94 -27.75 -49.68
N LEU A 209 -13.91 -27.89 -48.83
CA LEU A 209 -12.72 -28.70 -49.14
C LEU A 209 -12.98 -30.21 -49.02
N GLU A 210 -13.87 -30.66 -48.12
CA GLU A 210 -14.31 -32.07 -48.05
C GLU A 210 -15.29 -32.47 -49.17
N ARG A 211 -15.89 -31.50 -49.88
CA ARG A 211 -16.78 -31.75 -51.03
C ARG A 211 -16.10 -31.58 -52.40
N ALA A 212 -14.81 -31.24 -52.44
CA ALA A 212 -14.02 -31.02 -53.67
C ALA A 212 -13.14 -32.23 -54.06
N SER A 213 -13.63 -33.43 -53.82
CA SER A 213 -13.23 -34.69 -54.48
C SER A 213 -14.43 -35.63 -54.32
N PRO A 214 -14.94 -36.35 -55.34
CA PRO A 214 -14.41 -36.65 -56.67
C PRO A 214 -15.43 -36.41 -57.81
N SER A 215 -14.99 -36.36 -59.08
CA SER A 215 -15.91 -36.46 -60.22
C SER A 215 -15.22 -37.08 -61.44
N TYR A 216 -14.95 -38.40 -61.41
CA TYR A 216 -14.92 -39.19 -62.64
C TYR A 216 -15.32 -40.63 -62.31
N GLU A 217 -16.57 -40.98 -62.62
CA GLU A 217 -16.96 -42.38 -62.82
C GLU A 217 -16.51 -42.83 -64.22
N LEU A 218 -15.77 -43.93 -64.24
CA LEU A 218 -15.85 -45.06 -65.17
C LEU A 218 -15.98 -44.79 -66.68
N PHE A 219 -14.86 -44.91 -67.40
CA PHE A 219 -14.84 -45.38 -68.79
C PHE A 219 -14.07 -46.71 -68.84
N SER A 220 -14.80 -47.79 -69.07
CA SER A 220 -14.26 -49.11 -69.40
C SER A 220 -13.75 -49.11 -70.85
N PHE A 221 -12.56 -49.65 -71.12
CA PHE A 221 -12.31 -50.41 -72.35
C PHE A 221 -11.15 -51.38 -72.15
N SER A 222 -11.47 -52.66 -72.31
CA SER A 222 -10.55 -53.78 -72.43
C SER A 222 -9.98 -53.84 -73.84
N GLN A 223 -8.78 -54.40 -73.95
CA GLN A 223 -8.18 -55.27 -74.99
C GLN A 223 -6.66 -54.95 -74.99
N GLY A 224 -5.76 -55.92 -75.17
CA GLY A 224 -5.79 -56.81 -76.32
C GLY A 224 -5.32 -56.01 -77.53
#